data_AF-A0A2T0RA93-F1
#
_entry.id   AF-A0A2T0RA93-F1
#
_cell.length_a   1.000
_cell.length_b   1.000
_cell.length_c   1.000
_cell.angle_alpha   90.00
_cell.angle_beta   90.00
_cell.angle_gamma   90.00
#
_symmetry.space_group_name_H-M   'P 1'
#
loop_
_entity.id
_entity.type
_entity.pdbx_description
1 polymer ?
#
loop_
_entity_poly.entity_id
_entity_poly.type
_entity_poly.pdbx_seq_one_letter_code
_entity_poly.pdbx_strand_id
1 'polypeptide(L)'
;MSLRVLVWNEGVHEANGSPANIAEYYPEGMHGAIAAGLRRLLPDAQVTTATLADPEHGLSEEVLAGTDVILWWGHVAHDQVDDAVVERVKEHVLAGTGLLVLHSGHFSKIFRSLLGTTCSLAWRNEGEQELVWTVKPSHPIAAGIPHPLVIPRQEMYGELFDIPDPDDLVFISSFAGGEVFRSGVTFTRGKGRIFYFSPGDQEYPVYQQAEIQQVLANGVRWAAPAPGDRQVPGVTNPPRQWLL
;
A
#
# COMPACT_ATOMS: atom_id res chain seq x y z
N MET A 1 -2.48 -1.47 22.94
CA MET A 1 -1.36 -2.19 22.29
C MET A 1 -0.78 -1.27 21.23
N SER A 2 0.54 -1.28 21.06
CA SER A 2 1.22 -0.51 20.00
C SER A 2 0.91 -1.13 18.64
N LEU A 3 0.66 -0.30 17.62
CA LEU A 3 0.39 -0.76 16.25
C LEU A 3 1.70 -1.26 15.61
N ARG A 4 1.68 -2.46 15.05
CA ARG A 4 2.85 -3.11 14.43
C ARG A 4 2.76 -3.02 12.92
N VAL A 5 3.72 -2.34 12.30
CA VAL A 5 3.69 -1.99 10.88
C VAL A 5 4.92 -2.54 10.19
N LEU A 6 4.73 -3.31 9.12
CA LEU A 6 5.80 -3.79 8.27
C LEU A 6 5.79 -3.00 6.96
N VAL A 7 6.91 -2.36 6.62
CA VAL A 7 7.11 -1.73 5.31
C VAL A 7 7.91 -2.69 4.44
N TRP A 8 7.23 -3.37 3.53
CA TRP A 8 7.84 -4.27 2.56
C TRP A 8 8.18 -3.52 1.27
N ASN A 9 9.42 -3.67 0.82
CA ASN A 9 9.92 -3.07 -0.41
C ASN A 9 10.69 -4.09 -1.22
N GLU A 10 10.47 -4.13 -2.52
CA GLU A 10 11.18 -5.05 -3.41
C GLU A 10 12.72 -4.92 -3.29
N GLY A 11 13.26 -3.70 -3.15
CA GLY A 11 14.68 -3.46 -2.89
C GLY A 11 15.62 -3.68 -4.09
N VAL A 12 15.07 -4.05 -5.25
CA VAL A 12 15.84 -4.40 -6.45
C VAL A 12 16.40 -3.16 -7.15
N HIS A 13 15.60 -2.10 -7.27
CA HIS A 13 16.05 -0.83 -7.86
C HIS A 13 17.21 -0.23 -7.07
N GLU A 14 17.10 -0.21 -5.74
CA GLU A 14 18.15 0.31 -4.86
C GLU A 14 19.41 -0.55 -4.90
N ALA A 15 19.28 -1.88 -4.89
CA ALA A 15 20.41 -2.80 -4.98
C ALA A 15 21.17 -2.66 -6.32
N ASN A 16 20.45 -2.37 -7.40
CA ASN A 16 21.05 -2.18 -8.72
C ASN A 16 21.53 -0.74 -8.97
N GLY A 17 21.23 0.20 -8.08
CA GLY A 17 21.50 1.63 -8.31
C GLY A 17 20.79 2.18 -9.53
N SER A 18 19.56 1.70 -9.81
CA SER A 18 18.76 2.10 -10.95
C SER A 18 17.43 2.67 -10.46
N PRO A 19 17.06 3.91 -10.82
CA PRO A 19 17.85 4.86 -11.61
C PRO A 19 19.11 5.34 -10.87
N ALA A 20 20.06 5.95 -11.59
CA ALA A 20 21.36 6.35 -11.05
C ALA A 20 21.28 7.31 -9.85
N ASN A 21 20.20 8.09 -9.74
CA ASN A 21 19.93 9.03 -8.65
C ASN A 21 19.17 8.41 -7.46
N ILE A 22 18.80 7.12 -7.49
CA ILE A 22 17.96 6.53 -6.44
C ILE A 22 18.58 6.64 -5.04
N ALA A 23 19.90 6.46 -4.93
CA ALA A 23 20.62 6.54 -3.66
C ALA A 23 20.71 7.99 -3.12
N GLU A 24 20.55 9.01 -3.97
CA GLU A 24 20.46 10.42 -3.54
C GLU A 24 19.16 10.66 -2.78
N TYR A 25 18.06 10.09 -3.26
CA TYR A 25 16.73 10.25 -2.65
C TYR A 25 16.47 9.25 -1.52
N TYR A 26 16.99 8.03 -1.66
CA TYR A 26 16.68 6.89 -0.81
C TYR A 26 17.95 6.13 -0.39
N PRO A 27 18.83 6.74 0.43
CA PRO A 27 20.09 6.11 0.85
C PRO A 27 19.88 4.84 1.70
N GLU A 28 18.74 4.72 2.38
CA GLU A 28 18.31 3.54 3.14
C GLU A 28 17.15 2.79 2.43
N GLY A 29 17.01 3.00 1.13
CA GLY A 29 15.91 2.52 0.31
C GLY A 29 14.57 3.22 0.57
N MET A 30 13.59 2.95 -0.31
CA MET A 30 12.27 3.57 -0.23
C MET A 30 11.55 3.17 1.06
N HIS A 31 11.71 1.91 1.48
CA HIS A 31 11.23 1.41 2.77
C HIS A 31 11.80 2.19 3.96
N GLY A 32 13.08 2.60 3.91
CA GLY A 32 13.69 3.43 4.94
C GLY A 32 13.01 4.80 5.07
N ALA A 33 12.79 5.49 3.94
CA ALA A 33 12.11 6.79 3.92
C ALA A 33 10.66 6.71 4.42
N ILE A 34 9.91 5.70 3.95
CA ILE A 34 8.53 5.44 4.41
C ILE A 34 8.53 5.13 5.91
N ALA A 35 9.39 4.22 6.38
CA ALA A 35 9.45 3.85 7.79
C ALA A 35 9.83 5.04 8.69
N ALA A 36 10.76 5.90 8.26
CA ALA A 36 11.12 7.11 8.99
C ALA A 36 9.95 8.09 9.10
N GLY A 37 9.20 8.30 8.01
CA GLY A 37 7.98 9.11 8.01
C GLY A 37 6.92 8.56 8.97
N LEU A 38 6.68 7.25 8.92
CA LEU A 38 5.72 6.59 9.82
C LEU A 38 6.13 6.69 11.28
N ARG A 39 7.40 6.42 11.64
CA ARG A 39 7.88 6.54 13.03
C ARG A 39 7.71 7.95 13.59
N ARG A 40 7.89 8.97 12.75
CA ARG A 40 7.68 10.38 13.13
C ARG A 40 6.20 10.70 13.36
N LEU A 41 5.31 10.22 12.50
CA LEU A 41 3.88 10.55 12.51
C LEU A 41 3.03 9.62 13.41
N LEU A 42 3.58 8.45 13.74
CA LEU A 42 3.01 7.38 14.57
C LEU A 42 4.02 6.98 15.65
N PRO A 43 4.34 7.85 16.62
CA PRO A 43 5.40 7.59 17.60
C PRO A 43 5.16 6.34 18.47
N ASP A 44 3.89 5.95 18.64
CA ASP A 44 3.50 4.76 19.40
C ASP A 44 3.48 3.48 18.55
N ALA A 45 3.78 3.54 17.25
CA ALA A 45 3.79 2.37 16.36
C ALA A 45 5.20 1.74 16.30
N GLN A 46 5.25 0.41 16.29
CA GLN A 46 6.45 -0.34 15.98
C GLN A 46 6.54 -0.52 14.47
N VAL A 47 7.52 0.12 13.83
CA VAL A 47 7.71 0.08 12.38
C VAL A 47 8.96 -0.70 12.04
N THR A 48 8.80 -1.80 11.33
CA THR A 48 9.88 -2.65 10.79
C THR A 48 9.86 -2.64 9.26
N THR A 49 10.92 -3.17 8.65
CA THR A 49 11.08 -3.24 7.20
C THR A 49 11.46 -4.65 6.79
N ALA A 50 11.11 -5.03 5.56
CA ALA A 50 11.54 -6.27 4.93
C ALA A 50 11.71 -6.06 3.42
N THR A 51 12.49 -6.92 2.78
CA THR A 51 12.76 -6.87 1.35
C THR A 51 12.65 -8.22 0.66
N LEU A 52 12.61 -8.21 -0.67
CA LEU A 52 12.58 -9.43 -1.47
C LEU A 52 13.77 -10.37 -1.19
N ALA A 53 14.94 -9.79 -0.89
CA ALA A 53 16.19 -10.53 -0.67
C ALA A 53 16.28 -11.22 0.70
N ASP A 54 15.41 -10.86 1.65
CA ASP A 54 15.37 -11.50 2.96
C ASP A 54 14.86 -12.95 2.85
N PRO A 55 15.21 -13.84 3.80
CA PRO A 55 14.63 -15.18 3.86
C PRO A 55 13.09 -15.12 3.89
N GLU A 56 12.44 -15.91 3.04
CA GLU A 56 10.97 -15.85 2.83
C GLU A 56 10.45 -14.44 2.51
N HIS A 57 11.30 -13.62 1.89
CA HIS A 57 11.05 -12.20 1.59
C HIS A 57 10.77 -11.36 2.85
N GLY A 58 11.23 -11.82 4.02
CA GLY A 58 10.96 -11.22 5.33
C GLY A 58 9.50 -11.36 5.78
N LEU A 59 8.73 -12.27 5.16
CA LEU A 59 7.30 -12.47 5.38
C LEU A 59 7.01 -13.87 5.94
N SER A 60 7.83 -14.32 6.90
CA SER A 60 7.59 -15.57 7.63
C SER A 60 6.27 -15.51 8.41
N GLU A 61 5.74 -16.68 8.79
CA GLU A 61 4.50 -16.75 9.57
C GLU A 61 4.60 -15.98 10.89
N GLU A 62 5.75 -16.06 11.58
CA GLU A 62 6.00 -15.33 12.81
C GLU A 62 5.90 -13.81 12.60
N VAL A 63 6.50 -13.30 11.51
CA VAL A 63 6.46 -11.87 11.17
C VAL A 63 5.03 -11.44 10.86
N LEU A 64 4.28 -12.22 10.07
CA LEU A 64 2.92 -11.87 9.67
C LEU A 64 1.92 -11.93 10.84
N ALA A 65 1.98 -12.95 11.69
CA ALA A 65 1.22 -13.00 12.94
C ALA A 65 1.58 -11.83 13.87
N GLY A 66 2.83 -11.38 13.78
CA GLY A 66 3.41 -10.21 14.44
C GLY A 66 3.01 -8.85 13.85
N THR A 67 2.33 -8.80 12.69
CA THR A 67 2.14 -7.56 11.93
C THR A 67 0.68 -7.16 11.86
N ASP A 68 0.36 -5.89 12.11
CA ASP A 68 -1.01 -5.37 12.04
C ASP A 68 -1.33 -4.77 10.68
N VAL A 69 -0.36 -4.07 10.08
CA VAL A 69 -0.49 -3.44 8.77
C VAL A 69 0.79 -3.67 7.97
N ILE A 70 0.64 -4.10 6.71
CA ILE A 70 1.73 -4.23 5.75
C ILE A 70 1.61 -3.09 4.74
N LEU A 71 2.71 -2.38 4.48
CA LEU A 71 2.85 -1.53 3.30
C LEU A 71 3.65 -2.33 2.26
N TRP A 72 3.25 -2.26 0.99
CA TRP A 72 3.84 -3.05 -0.08
C TRP A 72 4.21 -2.16 -1.27
N TRP A 73 5.51 -2.07 -1.55
CA TRP A 73 6.04 -1.48 -2.78
C TRP A 73 6.85 -2.52 -3.56
N GLY A 74 6.63 -2.62 -4.87
CA GLY A 74 7.45 -3.45 -5.77
C GLY A 74 7.19 -3.08 -7.22
N HIS A 75 8.07 -3.49 -8.14
CA HIS A 75 8.01 -3.05 -9.53
C HIS A 75 8.55 -4.11 -10.50
N VAL A 76 9.84 -4.39 -10.50
CA VAL A 76 10.51 -5.12 -11.58
C VAL A 76 10.66 -6.62 -11.32
N ALA A 77 10.36 -7.08 -10.09
CA ALA A 77 10.55 -8.44 -9.64
C ALA A 77 9.29 -9.01 -8.96
N HIS A 78 8.10 -8.55 -9.35
CA HIS A 78 6.82 -9.08 -8.84
C HIS A 78 6.68 -10.59 -9.00
N ASP A 79 7.22 -11.15 -10.08
CA ASP A 79 7.20 -12.58 -10.39
C ASP A 79 8.08 -13.40 -9.45
N GLN A 80 9.10 -12.78 -8.83
CA GLN A 80 10.05 -13.42 -7.92
C GLN A 80 9.54 -13.57 -6.48
N VAL A 81 8.39 -12.98 -6.13
CA VAL A 81 7.75 -13.23 -4.84
C VAL A 81 7.13 -14.63 -4.87
N ASP A 82 7.58 -15.54 -4.01
CA ASP A 82 7.11 -16.93 -3.98
C ASP A 82 5.60 -17.01 -3.76
N ASP A 83 4.92 -17.86 -4.54
CA ASP A 83 3.44 -17.99 -4.47
C ASP A 83 2.97 -18.47 -3.08
N ALA A 84 3.79 -19.28 -2.39
CA ALA A 84 3.50 -19.69 -1.01
C ALA A 84 3.52 -18.51 -0.03
N VAL A 85 4.40 -17.53 -0.24
CA VAL A 85 4.43 -16.29 0.55
C VAL A 85 3.23 -15.42 0.22
N VAL A 86 2.85 -15.32 -1.06
CA VAL A 86 1.65 -14.59 -1.49
C VAL A 86 0.39 -15.15 -0.84
N GLU A 87 0.19 -16.47 -0.86
CA GLU A 87 -0.99 -17.09 -0.25
C GLU A 87 -1.00 -16.91 1.28
N ARG A 88 0.17 -16.99 1.94
CA ARG A 88 0.28 -16.69 3.37
C ARG A 88 -0.13 -15.25 3.69
N VAL A 89 0.41 -14.27 2.97
CA VAL A 89 0.05 -12.85 3.16
C VAL A 89 -1.46 -12.66 2.93
N LYS A 90 -2.02 -13.29 1.90
CA LYS A 90 -3.45 -13.26 1.60
C LYS A 90 -4.29 -13.80 2.75
N GLU A 91 -3.92 -14.92 3.34
CA GLU A 91 -4.61 -15.48 4.52
C GLU A 91 -4.62 -14.50 5.70
N HIS A 92 -3.48 -13.87 6.00
CA HIS A 92 -3.39 -12.85 7.05
C HIS A 92 -4.26 -11.62 6.76
N VAL A 93 -4.29 -11.15 5.50
CA VAL A 93 -5.18 -10.05 5.09
C VAL A 93 -6.64 -10.46 5.29
N LEU A 94 -7.06 -11.64 4.80
CA LEU A 94 -8.42 -12.13 4.98
C LEU A 94 -8.81 -12.30 6.46
N ALA A 95 -7.85 -12.62 7.33
CA ALA A 95 -8.02 -12.74 8.77
C ALA A 95 -8.09 -11.39 9.50
N GLY A 96 -7.65 -10.29 8.88
CA GLY A 96 -7.81 -8.93 9.42
C GLY A 96 -6.60 -8.02 9.28
N THR A 97 -5.44 -8.51 8.85
CA THR A 97 -4.25 -7.66 8.64
C THR A 97 -4.54 -6.60 7.58
N GLY A 98 -4.18 -5.35 7.87
CA GLY A 98 -4.32 -4.24 6.93
C GLY A 98 -3.26 -4.32 5.83
N LEU A 99 -3.59 -3.87 4.62
CA LEU A 99 -2.65 -3.84 3.50
C LEU A 99 -2.70 -2.47 2.80
N LEU A 100 -1.57 -1.80 2.73
CA LEU A 100 -1.39 -0.62 1.89
C LEU A 100 -0.56 -1.03 0.67
N VAL A 101 -1.11 -0.86 -0.52
CA VAL A 101 -0.41 -1.14 -1.78
C VAL A 101 0.00 0.17 -2.41
N LEU A 102 1.28 0.32 -2.71
CA LEU A 102 1.86 1.59 -3.12
C LEU A 102 2.32 1.54 -4.57
N HIS A 103 1.89 2.53 -5.36
CA HIS A 103 2.38 2.78 -6.71
C HIS A 103 2.37 1.53 -7.61
N SER A 104 3.52 1.12 -8.13
CA SER A 104 3.77 -0.07 -8.96
C SER A 104 3.37 -1.39 -8.29
N GLY A 105 3.17 -1.38 -6.97
CA GLY A 105 2.55 -2.47 -6.23
C GLY A 105 1.16 -2.88 -6.75
N HIS A 106 0.51 -2.05 -7.57
CA HIS A 106 -0.71 -2.42 -8.31
C HIS A 106 -0.54 -3.72 -9.12
N PHE A 107 0.67 -4.04 -9.57
CA PHE A 107 0.94 -5.25 -10.36
C PHE A 107 1.49 -6.42 -9.55
N SER A 108 1.61 -6.25 -8.23
CA SER A 108 2.04 -7.31 -7.31
C SER A 108 1.11 -8.52 -7.35
N LYS A 109 1.67 -9.71 -7.13
CA LYS A 109 0.89 -10.96 -7.04
C LYS A 109 -0.19 -10.87 -5.95
N ILE A 110 0.14 -10.31 -4.79
CA ILE A 110 -0.80 -10.19 -3.66
C ILE A 110 -2.00 -9.29 -3.99
N PHE A 111 -1.78 -8.13 -4.62
CA PHE A 111 -2.87 -7.22 -4.95
C PHE A 111 -3.79 -7.82 -6.02
N ARG A 112 -3.22 -8.39 -7.09
CA ARG A 112 -3.99 -9.08 -8.13
C ARG A 112 -4.76 -10.29 -7.58
N SER A 113 -4.15 -11.09 -6.69
CA SER A 113 -4.80 -12.26 -6.06
C SER A 113 -5.98 -11.85 -5.15
N LEU A 114 -5.91 -10.69 -4.50
CA LEU A 114 -6.99 -10.14 -3.67
C LEU A 114 -8.12 -9.50 -4.49
N LEU A 115 -7.79 -8.84 -5.61
CA LEU A 115 -8.77 -8.10 -6.41
C LEU A 115 -9.42 -8.92 -7.52
N GLY A 116 -8.73 -9.92 -8.05
CA GLY A 116 -9.26 -10.82 -9.08
C GLY A 116 -9.30 -10.22 -10.50
N THR A 117 -8.59 -9.11 -10.74
CA THR A 117 -8.46 -8.44 -12.04
C THR A 117 -7.00 -8.35 -12.48
N THR A 118 -6.73 -7.80 -13.66
CA THR A 118 -5.34 -7.66 -14.14
C THR A 118 -4.59 -6.56 -13.40
N CYS A 119 -5.30 -5.56 -12.86
CA CYS A 119 -4.74 -4.34 -12.28
C CYS A 119 -3.85 -3.57 -13.27
N SER A 120 -4.05 -3.76 -14.58
CA SER A 120 -3.33 -3.01 -15.62
C SER A 120 -3.86 -1.58 -15.75
N LEU A 121 -3.01 -0.69 -16.27
CA LEU A 121 -3.27 0.75 -16.41
C LEU A 121 -2.44 1.33 -17.58
N ALA A 122 -2.75 2.55 -17.99
CA ALA A 122 -1.89 3.33 -18.87
C ALA A 122 -0.81 4.04 -18.05
N TRP A 123 0.40 4.22 -18.59
CA TRP A 123 1.49 4.89 -17.87
C TRP A 123 2.40 5.70 -18.79
N ARG A 124 3.09 6.71 -18.24
CA ARG A 124 4.14 7.50 -18.89
C ARG A 124 5.08 8.12 -17.84
N ASN A 125 6.38 7.95 -18.00
CA ASN A 125 7.37 8.52 -17.08
C ASN A 125 8.15 9.70 -17.71
N GLU A 126 7.53 10.89 -17.73
CA GLU A 126 8.18 12.15 -18.17
C GLU A 126 8.43 13.14 -17.00
N GLY A 127 8.18 12.69 -15.76
CA GLY A 127 8.35 13.50 -14.55
C GLY A 127 7.40 14.69 -14.51
N GLU A 128 6.15 14.46 -14.90
CA GLU A 128 5.09 15.46 -14.93
C GLU A 128 4.59 15.79 -13.52
N GLN A 129 3.94 16.95 -13.39
CA GLN A 129 3.25 17.31 -12.15
C GLN A 129 1.97 16.49 -11.98
N GLU A 130 1.79 15.91 -10.80
CA GLU A 130 0.54 15.27 -10.38
C GLU A 130 -0.21 16.19 -9.42
N LEU A 131 -1.51 16.39 -9.68
CA LEU A 131 -2.44 17.01 -8.73
C LEU A 131 -3.35 15.93 -8.16
N VAL A 132 -3.21 15.64 -6.87
CA VAL A 132 -4.02 14.65 -6.15
C VAL A 132 -5.19 15.35 -5.47
N TRP A 133 -6.39 15.13 -5.99
CA TRP A 133 -7.64 15.72 -5.55
C TRP A 133 -8.36 14.82 -4.55
N THR A 134 -8.49 15.28 -3.31
CA THR A 134 -9.41 14.68 -2.32
C THR A 134 -10.87 14.76 -2.77
N VAL A 135 -11.49 13.62 -3.07
CA VAL A 135 -12.91 13.55 -3.46
C VAL A 135 -13.81 12.97 -2.36
N LYS A 136 -13.21 12.38 -1.31
CA LYS A 136 -13.92 11.97 -0.09
C LYS A 136 -13.31 12.62 1.16
N PRO A 137 -13.55 13.93 1.39
CA PRO A 137 -12.89 14.70 2.46
C PRO A 137 -13.25 14.24 3.88
N SER A 138 -14.38 13.53 4.07
CA SER A 138 -14.75 12.95 5.36
C SER A 138 -14.03 11.65 5.69
N HIS A 139 -13.27 11.07 4.75
CA HIS A 139 -12.58 9.81 4.98
C HIS A 139 -11.36 10.00 5.89
N PRO A 140 -11.09 9.12 6.87
CA PRO A 140 -9.95 9.25 7.78
C PRO A 140 -8.58 9.36 7.07
N ILE A 141 -8.43 8.73 5.90
CA ILE A 141 -7.21 8.81 5.08
C ILE A 141 -6.93 10.25 4.63
N ALA A 142 -7.98 11.03 4.33
CA ALA A 142 -7.88 12.40 3.84
C ALA A 142 -7.71 13.45 4.95
N ALA A 143 -7.68 13.04 6.23
CA ALA A 143 -7.60 13.97 7.35
C ALA A 143 -6.31 14.81 7.32
N GLY A 144 -6.45 16.13 7.25
CA GLY A 144 -5.33 17.08 7.24
C GLY A 144 -4.53 17.12 5.93
N ILE A 145 -5.01 16.48 4.86
CA ILE A 145 -4.34 16.46 3.55
C ILE A 145 -4.75 17.71 2.76
N PRO A 146 -3.80 18.46 2.16
CA PRO A 146 -4.11 19.57 1.26
C PRO A 146 -4.97 19.14 0.07
N HIS A 147 -5.72 20.10 -0.50
CA HIS A 147 -6.57 19.86 -1.65
C HIS A 147 -6.40 20.98 -2.69
N PRO A 148 -5.77 20.72 -3.86
CA PRO A 148 -5.07 19.47 -4.18
C PRO A 148 -3.77 19.30 -3.37
N LEU A 149 -3.36 18.05 -3.16
CA LEU A 149 -1.97 17.73 -2.83
C LEU A 149 -1.18 17.78 -4.15
N VAL A 150 -0.13 18.59 -4.20
CA VAL A 150 0.69 18.79 -5.40
C VAL A 150 1.97 17.99 -5.28
N ILE A 151 2.26 17.14 -6.27
CA ILE A 151 3.53 16.41 -6.40
C ILE A 151 4.25 16.99 -7.62
N PRO A 152 5.42 17.64 -7.45
CA PRO A 152 6.05 18.38 -8.54
C PRO A 152 6.46 17.52 -9.74
N ARG A 153 6.90 16.28 -9.49
CA ARG A 153 7.36 15.34 -10.51
C ARG A 153 6.99 13.91 -10.11
N GLN A 154 6.35 13.18 -11.02
CA GLN A 154 5.87 11.82 -10.82
C GLN A 154 5.71 11.10 -12.18
N GLU A 155 5.71 9.76 -12.15
CA GLU A 155 5.20 8.92 -13.23
C GLU A 155 3.67 9.02 -13.36
N MET A 156 3.17 9.30 -14.57
CA MET A 156 1.75 9.31 -14.84
C MET A 156 1.20 7.89 -14.87
N TYR A 157 0.15 7.62 -14.09
CA TYR A 157 -0.79 6.51 -14.32
C TYR A 157 -2.12 7.06 -14.80
N GLY A 158 -2.80 6.33 -15.68
CA GLY A 158 -4.03 6.75 -16.33
C GLY A 158 -5.09 5.64 -16.37
N GLU A 159 -6.35 6.05 -16.31
CA GLU A 159 -7.49 5.17 -16.58
C GLU A 159 -7.46 4.64 -18.03
N LEU A 160 -8.00 3.46 -18.34
CA LEU A 160 -8.68 2.51 -17.44
C LEU A 160 -7.70 1.78 -16.53
N PHE A 161 -7.92 1.89 -15.22
CA PHE A 161 -7.30 1.04 -14.22
C PHE A 161 -8.19 -0.18 -13.99
N ASP A 162 -7.72 -1.36 -14.42
CA ASP A 162 -8.49 -2.62 -14.35
C ASP A 162 -8.53 -3.19 -12.93
N ILE A 163 -9.29 -2.53 -12.07
CA ILE A 163 -9.62 -2.93 -10.70
C ILE A 163 -11.15 -3.04 -10.56
N PRO A 164 -11.65 -3.88 -9.62
CA PRO A 164 -13.06 -3.83 -9.25
C PRO A 164 -13.43 -2.45 -8.73
N ASP A 165 -14.74 -2.15 -8.72
CA ASP A 165 -15.23 -0.92 -8.09
C ASP A 165 -14.73 -0.85 -6.64
N PRO A 166 -14.11 0.27 -6.24
CA PRO A 166 -13.59 0.42 -4.89
C PRO A 166 -14.72 0.64 -3.89
N ASP A 167 -14.50 0.23 -2.64
CA ASP A 167 -15.42 0.51 -1.55
C ASP A 167 -15.53 2.02 -1.34
N ASP A 168 -14.39 2.72 -1.37
CA ASP A 168 -14.31 4.17 -1.41
C ASP A 168 -13.26 4.68 -2.40
N LEU A 169 -13.64 5.72 -3.15
CA LEU A 169 -12.71 6.57 -3.90
C LEU A 169 -12.34 7.78 -3.05
N VAL A 170 -11.10 7.82 -2.55
CA VAL A 170 -10.60 8.88 -1.65
C VAL A 170 -9.92 9.98 -2.44
N PHE A 171 -9.08 9.61 -3.41
CA PHE A 171 -8.31 10.54 -4.23
C PHE A 171 -8.47 10.25 -5.72
N ILE A 172 -8.51 11.31 -6.52
CA ILE A 172 -8.35 11.27 -7.98
C ILE A 172 -7.13 12.11 -8.34
N SER A 173 -6.26 11.59 -9.19
CA SER A 173 -5.15 12.35 -9.74
C SER A 173 -5.48 12.90 -11.11
N SER A 174 -4.93 14.07 -11.42
CA SER A 174 -4.89 14.62 -12.77
C SER A 174 -3.46 14.98 -13.15
N PHE A 175 -3.07 14.70 -14.39
CA PHE A 175 -1.72 14.89 -14.92
C PHE A 175 -1.68 15.93 -16.03
N ALA A 176 -0.48 16.43 -16.34
CA ALA A 176 -0.30 17.49 -17.33
C ALA A 176 -0.70 17.05 -18.76
N GLY A 177 -0.54 15.76 -19.09
CA GLY A 177 -1.02 15.18 -20.34
C GLY A 177 -2.54 15.06 -20.50
N GLY A 178 -3.30 15.39 -19.45
CA GLY A 178 -4.77 15.36 -19.44
C GLY A 178 -5.37 14.04 -18.93
N GLU A 179 -4.54 13.08 -18.54
CA GLU A 179 -4.97 11.84 -17.93
C GLU A 179 -5.50 12.06 -16.51
N VAL A 180 -6.39 11.17 -16.09
CA VAL A 180 -6.89 11.07 -14.72
C VAL A 180 -6.73 9.64 -14.21
N PHE A 181 -6.68 9.48 -12.89
CA PHE A 181 -6.51 8.18 -12.25
C PHE A 181 -7.20 8.12 -10.90
N ARG A 182 -7.88 7.01 -10.59
CA ARG A 182 -8.38 6.71 -9.24
C ARG A 182 -7.21 6.37 -8.31
N SER A 183 -6.48 7.41 -7.88
CA SER A 183 -5.16 7.32 -7.25
C SER A 183 -5.18 7.00 -5.75
N GLY A 184 -6.34 7.00 -5.12
CA GLY A 184 -6.50 6.58 -3.74
C GLY A 184 -7.82 5.86 -3.55
N VAL A 185 -7.78 4.55 -3.39
CA VAL A 185 -8.98 3.72 -3.29
C VAL A 185 -8.88 2.68 -2.19
N THR A 186 -10.02 2.33 -1.60
CA THR A 186 -10.08 1.31 -0.54
C THR A 186 -10.86 0.07 -0.97
N PHE A 187 -10.53 -1.06 -0.34
CA PHE A 187 -11.26 -2.32 -0.48
C PHE A 187 -11.30 -3.06 0.85
N THR A 188 -12.30 -3.91 1.01
CA THR A 188 -12.39 -4.87 2.10
C THR A 188 -12.33 -6.29 1.53
N ARG A 189 -11.49 -7.14 2.12
CA ARG A 189 -11.38 -8.57 1.77
C ARG A 189 -11.31 -9.39 3.05
N GLY A 190 -12.30 -10.26 3.27
CA GLY A 190 -12.49 -10.91 4.57
C GLY A 190 -12.67 -9.85 5.66
N LYS A 191 -11.80 -9.87 6.67
CA LYS A 191 -11.73 -8.85 7.74
C LYS A 191 -10.68 -7.76 7.47
N GLY A 192 -9.86 -7.92 6.44
CA GLY A 192 -8.76 -7.01 6.12
C GLY A 192 -9.23 -5.77 5.38
N ARG A 193 -8.57 -4.66 5.67
CA ARG A 193 -8.77 -3.36 5.01
C ARG A 193 -7.58 -3.05 4.12
N ILE A 194 -7.86 -2.76 2.86
CA ILE A 194 -6.86 -2.51 1.82
C ILE A 194 -6.96 -1.06 1.38
N PHE A 195 -5.83 -0.37 1.27
CA PHE A 195 -5.74 0.96 0.67
C PHE A 195 -4.69 0.95 -0.44
N TYR A 196 -5.09 1.24 -1.66
CA TYR A 196 -4.16 1.49 -2.76
C TYR A 196 -3.90 2.99 -2.89
N PHE A 197 -2.63 3.38 -2.98
CA PHE A 197 -2.22 4.77 -3.19
C PHE A 197 -1.18 4.86 -4.31
N SER A 198 -1.51 5.61 -5.36
CA SER A 198 -0.76 5.67 -6.63
C SER A 198 0.62 6.34 -6.52
N PRO A 199 0.81 7.45 -5.79
CA PRO A 199 2.09 8.15 -5.85
C PRO A 199 3.24 7.36 -5.24
N GLY A 200 4.34 7.21 -5.98
CA GLY A 200 5.59 6.69 -5.41
C GLY A 200 6.56 6.01 -6.37
N ASP A 201 6.78 6.57 -7.57
CA ASP A 201 7.81 6.07 -8.49
C ASP A 201 9.23 6.25 -7.90
N GLN A 202 10.10 5.27 -8.17
CA GLN A 202 11.45 5.22 -7.63
C GLN A 202 12.37 6.34 -8.15
N GLU A 203 12.07 6.97 -9.29
CA GLU A 203 12.90 8.02 -9.88
C GLU A 203 12.69 9.40 -9.25
N TYR A 204 11.71 9.55 -8.36
CA TYR A 204 11.34 10.82 -7.74
C TYR A 204 11.30 10.70 -6.20
N PRO A 205 11.62 11.78 -5.45
CA PRO A 205 11.64 11.77 -3.98
C PRO A 205 10.24 11.86 -3.34
N VAL A 206 9.24 11.16 -3.91
CA VAL A 206 7.83 11.21 -3.51
C VAL A 206 7.64 10.85 -2.03
N TYR A 207 8.33 9.82 -1.54
CA TYR A 207 8.21 9.40 -0.14
C TYR A 207 8.95 10.29 0.86
N GLN A 208 9.67 11.31 0.40
CA GLN A 208 10.24 12.36 1.25
C GLN A 208 9.25 13.51 1.50
N GLN A 209 8.19 13.61 0.69
CA GLN A 209 7.20 14.67 0.81
C GLN A 209 6.32 14.48 2.05
N ALA A 210 6.16 15.52 2.87
CA ALA A 210 5.45 15.46 4.13
C ALA A 210 3.97 15.08 3.97
N GLU A 211 3.30 15.61 2.94
CA GLU A 211 1.89 15.30 2.67
C GLU A 211 1.70 13.83 2.30
N ILE A 212 2.62 13.24 1.53
CA ILE A 212 2.60 11.81 1.19
C ILE A 212 2.77 10.96 2.44
N GLN A 213 3.74 11.29 3.29
CA GLN A 213 3.93 10.57 4.55
C GLN A 213 2.70 10.67 5.46
N GLN A 214 2.01 11.82 5.46
CA GLN A 214 0.75 11.99 6.19
C GLN A 214 -0.37 11.11 5.64
N VAL A 215 -0.52 11.00 4.31
CA VAL A 215 -1.48 10.07 3.69
C VAL A 215 -1.18 8.63 4.11
N LEU A 216 0.08 8.20 4.04
CA LEU A 216 0.47 6.85 4.45
C LEU A 216 0.21 6.60 5.93
N ALA A 217 0.53 7.54 6.81
CA ALA A 217 0.26 7.42 8.25
C ALA A 217 -1.25 7.33 8.55
N ASN A 218 -2.08 8.11 7.84
CA ASN A 218 -3.53 8.03 7.96
C ASN A 218 -4.07 6.70 7.42
N GLY A 219 -3.53 6.22 6.29
CA GLY A 219 -3.81 4.92 5.70
C GLY A 219 -3.51 3.77 6.65
N VAL A 220 -2.35 3.80 7.31
CA VAL A 220 -1.95 2.81 8.33
C VAL A 220 -2.92 2.79 9.51
N ARG A 221 -3.28 3.95 10.06
CA ARG A 221 -4.28 4.03 11.15
C ARG A 221 -5.64 3.50 10.69
N TRP A 222 -6.06 3.86 9.47
CA TRP A 222 -7.33 3.41 8.92
C TRP A 222 -7.33 1.90 8.64
N ALA A 223 -6.22 1.31 8.20
CA ALA A 223 -6.15 -0.11 7.85
C ALA A 223 -5.96 -1.04 9.06
N ALA A 224 -5.60 -0.50 10.23
CA ALA A 224 -5.35 -1.27 11.44
C ALA A 224 -6.50 -2.25 11.75
N PRO A 225 -6.24 -3.51 12.14
CA PRO A 225 -7.29 -4.49 12.41
C PRO A 225 -8.22 -4.03 13.54
N ALA A 226 -9.50 -4.40 13.44
CA ALA A 226 -10.42 -4.26 14.56
C ALA A 226 -9.94 -5.12 15.74
N PRO A 227 -10.13 -4.69 17.00
CA PRO A 227 -9.84 -5.52 18.17
C PRO A 227 -10.63 -6.84 18.10
N GLY A 228 -9.96 -7.98 18.27
CA GLY A 228 -10.61 -9.29 18.24
C GLY A 228 -9.73 -10.37 17.65
N ASP A 229 -10.35 -11.52 17.38
CA ASP A 229 -9.66 -12.71 16.89
C ASP A 229 -9.36 -12.64 15.38
N ARG A 230 -8.08 -12.79 15.04
CA ARG A 230 -7.56 -12.84 13.66
C ARG A 230 -7.72 -14.24 13.10
N GLN A 231 -8.93 -14.51 12.63
CA GLN A 231 -9.24 -15.73 11.91
C GLN A 231 -9.89 -15.39 10.57
N VAL A 232 -9.47 -16.12 9.55
CA VAL A 232 -10.12 -16.12 8.24
C VAL A 232 -11.60 -16.50 8.42
N PRO A 233 -12.54 -15.79 7.78
CA PRO A 233 -13.94 -16.19 7.79
C PRO A 233 -14.11 -17.63 7.28
N GLY A 234 -14.69 -18.49 8.13
CA GLY A 234 -14.89 -19.91 7.82
C GLY A 234 -16.37 -20.31 7.73
N VAL A 235 -16.62 -21.48 7.15
CA VAL A 235 -17.95 -22.09 7.13
C VAL A 235 -18.32 -22.56 8.54
N THR A 236 -19.48 -22.15 9.05
CA THR A 236 -19.98 -22.56 10.37
C THR A 236 -21.40 -23.14 10.28
N ASN A 237 -21.73 -24.07 11.18
CA ASN A 237 -23.09 -24.64 11.32
C ASN A 237 -23.63 -24.28 12.72
N PRO A 238 -24.20 -23.07 12.90
CA PRO A 238 -24.62 -22.59 14.21
C PRO A 238 -25.87 -23.32 14.72
N PRO A 239 -25.99 -23.54 16.05
CA PRO A 239 -27.17 -24.18 16.62
C PRO A 239 -28.42 -23.28 16.51
N ARG A 240 -29.60 -23.90 16.37
CA ARG A 240 -30.91 -23.21 16.32
C ARG A 240 -31.40 -22.83 17.74
N GLN A 241 -30.62 -22.04 18.48
CA GLN A 241 -30.92 -21.64 19.87
C GLN A 241 -31.38 -20.18 20.01
N TRP A 242 -31.64 -19.50 18.89
CA TRP A 242 -31.86 -18.04 18.87
C TRP A 242 -33.33 -17.61 18.94
N LEU A 243 -34.25 -18.56 18.80
CA LEU A 243 -35.69 -18.34 18.92
C LEU A 243 -36.24 -19.42 19.87
N LEU A 244 -36.69 -18.99 21.05
CA LEU A 244 -37.48 -19.81 21.98
C LEU A 244 -38.92 -19.94 21.47
#